data_AF-A0A945QBY3-F1
#
_entry.id   AF-A0A945QBY3-F1
#
_cell.length_a   1.000
_cell.length_b   1.000
_cell.length_c   1.000
_cell.angle_alpha   90.00
_cell.angle_beta   90.00
_cell.angle_gamma   90.00
#
_symmetry.space_group_name_H-M   'P 1'
#
loop_
_entity.id
_entity.type
_entity.pdbx_description
1 polymer ?
#
loop_
_entity_poly.entity_id
_entity_poly.type
_entity_poly.pdbx_seq_one_letter_code
_entity_poly.pdbx_strand_id
1 'polypeptide(L)'
;MSIETIEKKEISVTAPARLHFGFLDLNGALGRRFGSFGLALDGLATRLTASKAPTLTVNGPSTELTKRAERYGKRLSAAFGLPGGAHITISRAIPEHAGLGSGTQLGLAVGTALTRLYGVKADGATIARSLGRGARSGIGIGVFETGGVLLDGGNPVEENDAKGGDQPPPVISRLPFPDDWRILLILDPG
;
A
#
# COMPACT_ATOMS: atom_id res chain seq x y z
N MET A 1 -26.15 -16.17 34.99
CA MET A 1 -25.03 -16.41 34.05
C MET A 1 -25.03 -15.25 33.06
N SER A 2 -24.22 -14.24 33.31
CA SER A 2 -24.16 -13.02 32.51
C SER A 2 -23.07 -13.22 31.46
N ILE A 3 -23.45 -13.28 30.19
CA ILE A 3 -22.50 -13.29 29.08
C ILE A 3 -22.21 -11.84 28.75
N GLU A 4 -21.07 -11.33 29.22
CA GLU A 4 -20.59 -10.00 28.89
C GLU A 4 -19.92 -10.06 27.52
N THR A 5 -20.58 -9.51 26.50
CA THR A 5 -20.05 -9.47 25.14
C THR A 5 -19.07 -8.31 25.05
N ILE A 6 -17.77 -8.58 25.13
CA ILE A 6 -16.74 -7.56 24.95
C ILE A 6 -16.69 -7.20 23.45
N GLU A 7 -17.12 -6.00 23.08
CA GLU A 7 -16.93 -5.47 21.72
C GLU A 7 -15.43 -5.41 21.40
N LYS A 8 -14.98 -6.29 20.51
CA LYS A 8 -13.60 -6.31 20.05
C LYS A 8 -13.42 -5.22 18.99
N LYS A 9 -12.66 -4.17 19.32
CA LYS A 9 -12.30 -3.12 18.36
C LYS A 9 -11.55 -3.74 17.17
N GLU A 10 -12.17 -3.69 16.00
CA GLU A 10 -11.63 -4.19 14.74
C GLU A 10 -11.40 -3.03 13.76
N ILE A 11 -10.27 -3.05 13.05
CA ILE A 11 -9.96 -2.11 11.97
C ILE A 11 -10.10 -2.85 10.65
N SER A 12 -10.97 -2.36 9.76
CA SER A 12 -11.10 -2.83 8.39
C SER A 12 -10.39 -1.88 7.44
N VAL A 13 -9.60 -2.43 6.51
CA VAL A 13 -8.87 -1.67 5.49
C VAL A 13 -9.12 -2.26 4.12
N THR A 14 -9.46 -1.39 3.16
CA THR A 14 -9.54 -1.72 1.73
C THR A 14 -8.50 -0.89 0.99
N ALA A 15 -7.59 -1.56 0.28
CA ALA A 15 -6.51 -0.94 -0.48
C ALA A 15 -6.69 -1.27 -1.98
N PRO A 16 -6.99 -0.27 -2.83
CA PRO A 16 -7.30 -0.51 -4.23
C PRO A 16 -6.07 -0.96 -5.02
N ALA A 17 -6.29 -1.78 -6.04
CA ALA A 17 -5.30 -2.02 -7.07
C ALA A 17 -5.01 -0.73 -7.86
N ARG A 18 -3.91 -0.75 -8.60
CA ARG A 18 -3.49 0.36 -9.45
C ARG A 18 -2.83 -0.11 -10.72
N LEU A 19 -3.12 0.58 -11.81
CA LEU A 19 -2.31 0.58 -13.02
C LEU A 19 -1.19 1.60 -12.88
N HIS A 20 0.01 1.21 -13.30
CA HIS A 20 1.16 2.08 -13.45
C HIS A 20 1.54 2.04 -14.94
N PHE A 21 1.52 3.20 -15.59
CA PHE A 21 1.66 3.31 -17.05
C PHE A 21 3.10 3.60 -17.49
N GLY A 22 4.08 3.33 -16.62
CA GLY A 22 5.49 3.51 -16.91
C GLY A 22 6.08 4.78 -16.32
N PHE A 23 7.39 4.93 -16.56
CA PHE A 23 8.18 6.06 -16.11
C PHE A 23 8.41 7.05 -17.23
N LEU A 24 8.30 8.34 -16.94
CA LEU A 24 8.46 9.42 -17.90
C LEU A 24 9.93 9.64 -18.28
N ASP A 25 10.82 9.63 -17.29
CA ASP A 25 12.25 9.90 -17.50
C ASP A 25 13.14 8.95 -16.69
N LEU A 26 13.62 7.88 -17.30
CA LEU A 26 14.46 6.89 -16.60
C LEU A 26 15.87 7.41 -16.26
N ASN A 27 16.41 8.33 -17.06
CA ASN A 27 17.80 8.78 -16.90
C ASN A 27 17.92 10.08 -16.09
N GLY A 28 16.84 10.86 -15.99
CA GLY A 28 16.78 12.13 -15.27
C GLY A 28 17.19 13.34 -16.10
N ALA A 29 17.29 13.22 -17.43
CA ALA A 29 17.68 14.31 -18.34
C ALA A 29 16.70 15.50 -18.32
N LEU A 30 15.46 15.29 -17.86
CA LEU A 30 14.45 16.34 -17.66
C LEU A 30 14.56 17.02 -16.28
N GLY A 31 15.63 16.75 -15.53
CA GLY A 31 15.92 17.34 -14.22
C GLY A 31 15.33 16.58 -13.03
N ARG A 32 14.51 15.55 -13.28
CA ARG A 32 13.99 14.63 -12.25
C ARG A 32 13.98 13.21 -12.79
N ARG A 33 14.47 12.25 -12.00
CA ARG A 33 14.45 10.84 -12.38
C ARG A 33 13.10 10.21 -12.08
N PHE A 34 12.64 9.37 -12.98
CA PHE A 34 11.33 8.74 -13.04
C PHE A 34 10.22 9.72 -13.43
N GLY A 35 9.27 9.98 -12.53
CA GLY A 35 7.98 10.54 -12.91
C GLY A 35 7.08 9.43 -13.44
N SER A 36 5.86 9.33 -12.94
CA SER A 36 4.96 8.22 -13.28
C SER A 36 3.53 8.68 -13.42
N PHE A 37 2.81 8.01 -14.31
CA PHE A 37 1.36 8.12 -14.44
C PHE A 37 0.69 6.84 -13.95
N GLY A 38 -0.43 6.97 -13.25
CA GLY A 38 -1.13 5.82 -12.69
C GLY A 38 -2.58 6.06 -12.36
N LEU A 39 -3.30 4.97 -12.13
CA LEU A 39 -4.74 4.98 -11.94
C LEU A 39 -5.13 3.96 -10.87
N ALA A 40 -5.91 4.39 -9.89
CA ALA A 40 -6.59 3.50 -8.96
C ALA A 40 -7.67 2.69 -9.70
N LEU A 41 -7.77 1.40 -9.38
CA LEU A 41 -8.79 0.53 -9.93
C LEU A 41 -9.89 0.30 -8.89
N ASP A 42 -11.13 0.41 -9.33
CA ASP A 42 -12.27 -0.07 -8.57
C ASP A 42 -12.43 -1.59 -8.74
N GLY A 43 -13.07 -2.25 -7.78
CA GLY A 43 -13.43 -3.66 -7.86
C GLY A 43 -12.29 -4.65 -7.61
N LEU A 44 -11.01 -4.28 -7.77
CA LEU A 44 -9.83 -5.08 -7.40
C LEU A 44 -9.10 -4.44 -6.22
N ALA A 45 -9.04 -5.13 -5.08
CA ALA A 45 -8.46 -4.57 -3.87
C ALA A 45 -7.92 -5.66 -2.93
N THR A 46 -6.96 -5.27 -2.10
CA THR A 46 -6.63 -6.00 -0.88
C THR A 46 -7.59 -5.56 0.20
N ARG A 47 -8.29 -6.51 0.83
CA ARG A 47 -9.19 -6.26 1.96
C ARG A 47 -8.74 -7.09 3.14
N LEU A 48 -8.57 -6.43 4.27
CA LEU A 48 -8.21 -7.10 5.51
C LEU A 48 -8.91 -6.47 6.70
N THR A 49 -9.10 -7.27 7.74
CA THR A 49 -9.45 -6.80 9.07
C THR A 49 -8.31 -7.10 10.04
N ALA A 50 -8.21 -6.31 11.10
CA ALA A 50 -7.26 -6.53 12.16
C ALA A 50 -7.86 -6.22 13.54
N SER A 51 -7.56 -7.06 14.52
CA SER A 51 -7.87 -6.82 15.94
C SER A 51 -6.63 -7.03 16.80
N LYS A 52 -6.61 -6.44 18.00
CA LYS A 52 -5.50 -6.67 18.95
C LYS A 52 -5.43 -8.15 19.35
N ALA A 53 -4.22 -8.65 19.50
CA ALA A 53 -3.93 -10.01 19.95
C ALA A 53 -2.57 -10.07 20.68
N PRO A 54 -2.29 -11.12 21.48
CA PRO A 54 -1.01 -11.26 22.16
C PRO A 54 0.18 -11.34 21.20
N THR A 55 0.00 -11.99 20.05
CA THR A 55 1.03 -12.17 19.01
C THR A 55 0.50 -11.75 17.65
N LEU A 56 1.43 -11.45 16.72
CA LEU A 56 1.05 -11.21 15.32
C LEU A 56 0.70 -12.54 14.66
N THR A 57 -0.53 -12.67 14.18
CA THR A 57 -1.02 -13.81 13.42
C THR A 57 -1.74 -13.31 12.18
N VAL A 58 -1.60 -14.03 11.06
CA VAL A 58 -2.21 -13.64 9.79
C VAL A 58 -2.90 -14.83 9.13
N ASN A 59 -4.18 -14.67 8.86
CA ASN A 59 -5.00 -15.58 8.07
C ASN A 59 -5.27 -14.97 6.69
N GLY A 60 -5.41 -15.81 5.66
CA GLY A 60 -5.68 -15.34 4.31
C GLY A 60 -5.72 -16.48 3.29
N PRO A 61 -6.03 -16.17 2.03
CA PRO A 61 -6.30 -17.15 0.98
C PRO A 61 -5.09 -18.01 0.55
N SER A 62 -3.86 -17.58 0.83
CA SER A 62 -2.67 -18.39 0.54
C SER A 62 -1.56 -18.18 1.57
N THR A 63 -0.70 -19.20 1.72
CA THR A 63 0.42 -19.20 2.66
C THR A 63 1.47 -18.13 2.30
N GLU A 64 1.71 -17.89 1.02
CA GLU A 64 2.67 -16.90 0.52
C GLU A 64 2.23 -15.49 0.90
N LEU A 65 0.93 -15.21 0.72
CA LEU A 65 0.32 -13.94 1.07
C LEU A 65 0.38 -13.69 2.58
N THR A 66 0.01 -14.69 3.40
CA THR A 66 0.04 -14.55 4.86
C THR A 66 1.47 -14.35 5.38
N LYS A 67 2.45 -15.12 4.90
CA LYS A 67 3.88 -14.92 5.23
C LYS A 67 4.39 -13.53 4.85
N ARG A 68 3.95 -13.01 3.70
CA ARG A 68 4.30 -11.67 3.24
C ARG A 68 3.71 -10.58 4.13
N ALA A 69 2.43 -10.69 4.46
CA ALA A 69 1.76 -9.77 5.36
C ALA A 69 2.34 -9.82 6.78
N GLU A 70 2.68 -11.01 7.28
CA GLU A 70 3.35 -11.19 8.57
C GLU A 70 4.72 -10.51 8.60
N ARG A 71 5.51 -10.64 7.54
CA ARG A 71 6.79 -9.92 7.39
C ARG A 71 6.62 -8.40 7.40
N TYR A 72 5.60 -7.88 6.71
CA TYR A 72 5.29 -6.45 6.78
C TYR A 72 4.88 -6.04 8.20
N GLY A 73 4.00 -6.81 8.83
CA GLY A 73 3.57 -6.57 10.21
C GLY A 73 4.75 -6.53 11.18
N LYS A 74 5.65 -7.52 11.17
CA LYS A 74 6.86 -7.55 12.01
C LYS A 74 7.73 -6.31 11.81
N ARG A 75 8.00 -5.95 10.56
CA ARG A 75 8.83 -4.78 10.21
C ARG A 75 8.18 -3.47 10.69
N LEU A 76 6.86 -3.33 10.54
CA LEU A 76 6.11 -2.14 10.97
C LEU A 76 5.96 -2.07 12.49
N SER A 77 5.72 -3.21 13.16
CA SER A 77 5.70 -3.30 14.62
C SER A 77 7.02 -2.82 15.22
N ALA A 78 8.15 -3.25 14.65
CA ALA A 78 9.46 -2.78 15.05
C ALA A 78 9.68 -1.29 14.72
N ALA A 79 9.35 -0.85 13.50
CA ALA A 79 9.56 0.53 13.06
C ALA A 79 8.74 1.57 13.87
N PHE A 80 7.56 1.19 14.36
CA PHE A 80 6.67 2.07 15.10
C PHE A 80 6.61 1.79 16.61
N GLY A 81 7.39 0.83 17.12
CA GLY A 81 7.40 0.47 18.54
C GLY A 81 6.02 0.06 19.06
N LEU A 82 5.28 -0.75 18.29
CA LEU A 82 3.91 -1.12 18.66
C LEU A 82 3.89 -1.97 19.95
N PRO A 83 3.01 -1.68 20.91
CA PRO A 83 3.05 -2.29 22.24
C PRO A 83 2.49 -3.72 22.31
N GLY A 84 2.02 -4.30 21.18
CA GLY A 84 1.43 -5.64 21.15
C GLY A 84 1.26 -6.22 19.75
N GLY A 85 0.72 -7.44 19.69
CA GLY A 85 0.46 -8.18 18.45
C GLY A 85 -0.88 -7.84 17.79
N ALA A 86 -1.20 -8.51 16.69
CA ALA A 86 -2.48 -8.34 16.01
C ALA A 86 -2.91 -9.63 15.35
N HIS A 87 -4.20 -9.90 15.35
CA HIS A 87 -4.80 -10.92 14.50
C HIS A 87 -5.30 -10.24 13.23
N ILE A 88 -4.71 -10.57 12.09
CA ILE A 88 -5.06 -10.02 10.78
C ILE A 88 -5.73 -11.11 9.95
N THR A 89 -6.89 -10.80 9.35
CA THR A 89 -7.53 -11.68 8.36
C THR A 89 -7.63 -10.96 7.03
N ILE A 90 -7.03 -11.53 6.00
CA ILE A 90 -7.07 -11.01 4.63
C ILE A 90 -8.18 -11.75 3.89
N SER A 91 -9.29 -11.06 3.62
CA SER A 91 -10.45 -11.66 2.92
C SER A 91 -10.30 -11.60 1.40
N ARG A 92 -9.52 -10.64 0.89
CA ARG A 92 -9.26 -10.49 -0.55
C ARG A 92 -7.86 -9.93 -0.78
N ALA A 93 -7.21 -10.36 -1.85
CA ALA A 93 -5.93 -9.84 -2.27
C ALA A 93 -5.92 -9.48 -3.76
N ILE A 94 -5.09 -8.50 -4.12
CA ILE A 94 -4.80 -8.16 -5.51
C ILE A 94 -3.90 -9.27 -6.09
N PRO A 95 -4.15 -9.76 -7.33
CA PRO A 95 -3.28 -10.72 -7.99
C PRO A 95 -1.81 -10.30 -7.95
N GLU A 96 -0.95 -11.23 -7.58
CA GLU A 96 0.49 -10.97 -7.54
C GLU A 96 1.08 -10.94 -8.94
N HIS A 97 2.18 -10.20 -9.11
CA HIS A 97 2.98 -10.15 -10.35
C HIS A 97 2.25 -9.67 -11.61
N ALA A 98 0.97 -9.30 -11.55
CA ALA A 98 0.20 -8.76 -12.68
C ALA A 98 0.41 -7.26 -12.93
N GLY A 99 1.45 -6.64 -12.35
CA GLY A 99 1.63 -5.18 -12.43
C GLY A 99 0.57 -4.36 -11.68
N LEU A 100 -0.26 -4.98 -10.82
CA LEU A 100 -1.51 -4.39 -10.29
C LEU A 100 -1.51 -3.84 -8.87
N GLY A 101 -0.55 -4.16 -8.00
CA GLY A 101 -0.70 -3.65 -6.64
C GLY A 101 0.25 -4.18 -5.65
N SER A 102 0.37 -5.50 -5.73
CA SER A 102 -0.09 -6.28 -4.60
C SER A 102 0.77 -6.01 -3.36
N GLY A 103 2.09 -5.94 -3.56
CA GLY A 103 3.04 -5.69 -2.49
C GLY A 103 2.86 -4.36 -1.78
N THR A 104 2.78 -3.26 -2.52
CA THR A 104 2.64 -1.92 -1.92
C THR A 104 1.30 -1.80 -1.22
N GLN A 105 0.22 -2.24 -1.87
CA GLN A 105 -1.14 -2.15 -1.32
C GLN A 105 -1.33 -3.04 -0.09
N LEU A 106 -0.78 -4.26 -0.09
CA LEU A 106 -0.77 -5.12 1.09
C LEU A 106 0.01 -4.49 2.25
N GLY A 107 1.20 -3.94 1.98
CA GLY A 107 2.01 -3.28 2.99
C GLY A 107 1.32 -2.07 3.61
N LEU A 108 0.70 -1.22 2.77
CA LEU A 108 -0.08 -0.07 3.20
C LEU A 108 -1.31 -0.48 4.02
N ALA A 109 -2.03 -1.53 3.58
CA ALA A 109 -3.18 -2.04 4.31
C ALA A 109 -2.80 -2.57 5.70
N VAL A 110 -1.75 -3.40 5.79
CA VAL A 110 -1.25 -3.95 7.05
C VAL A 110 -0.76 -2.82 7.97
N GLY A 111 0.03 -1.89 7.45
CA GLY A 111 0.54 -0.76 8.24
C GLY A 111 -0.57 0.14 8.75
N THR A 112 -1.56 0.45 7.93
CA THR A 112 -2.70 1.28 8.32
C THR A 112 -3.53 0.59 9.40
N ALA A 113 -3.79 -0.71 9.26
CA ALA A 113 -4.53 -1.46 10.26
C ALA A 113 -3.80 -1.48 11.61
N LEU A 114 -2.49 -1.75 11.60
CA LEU A 114 -1.67 -1.79 12.81
C LEU A 114 -1.55 -0.42 13.49
N THR A 115 -1.26 0.65 12.74
CA THR A 115 -1.09 1.98 13.32
C THR A 115 -2.42 2.49 13.89
N ARG A 116 -3.54 2.24 13.22
CA ARG A 116 -4.89 2.57 13.72
C ARG A 116 -5.28 1.76 14.95
N LEU A 117 -4.97 0.46 15.01
CA LEU A 117 -5.23 -0.39 16.17
C LEU A 117 -4.55 0.14 17.44
N TYR A 118 -3.35 0.68 17.29
CA TYR A 118 -2.50 1.16 18.38
C TYR A 118 -2.50 2.68 18.56
N GLY A 119 -3.28 3.43 17.77
CA GLY A 119 -3.36 4.88 17.88
C GLY A 119 -2.09 5.63 17.44
N VAL A 120 -1.23 4.99 16.66
CA VAL A 120 -0.02 5.61 16.09
C VAL A 120 -0.40 6.47 14.88
N LYS A 121 0.07 7.71 14.86
CA LYS A 121 -0.10 8.60 13.70
C LYS A 121 0.96 8.28 12.64
N ALA A 122 0.54 7.61 11.57
CA ALA A 122 1.35 7.39 10.38
C ALA A 122 0.46 7.48 9.14
N ASP A 123 0.91 8.23 8.14
CA ASP A 123 0.31 8.29 6.80
C ASP A 123 0.84 7.18 5.89
N GLY A 124 0.29 7.07 4.68
CA GLY A 124 0.69 6.05 3.72
C GLY A 124 2.15 6.19 3.30
N ALA A 125 2.64 7.43 3.13
CA ALA A 125 4.04 7.70 2.83
C ALA A 125 5.00 7.17 3.91
N THR A 126 4.69 7.41 5.18
CA THR A 126 5.47 6.94 6.33
C THR A 126 5.46 5.42 6.43
N ILE A 127 4.29 4.79 6.26
CA ILE A 127 4.18 3.32 6.23
C ILE A 127 5.00 2.73 5.08
N ALA A 128 4.87 3.30 3.88
CA ALA A 128 5.57 2.83 2.69
C ALA A 128 7.10 2.93 2.85
N ARG A 129 7.59 4.06 3.37
CA ARG A 129 9.01 4.27 3.68
C ARG A 129 9.55 3.23 4.66
N SER A 130 8.82 2.98 5.74
CA SER A 130 9.17 1.93 6.72
C SER A 130 9.29 0.55 6.09
N LEU A 131 8.62 0.30 4.95
CA LEU A 131 8.68 -0.94 4.17
C LEU A 131 9.62 -0.91 2.96
N GLY A 132 10.35 0.19 2.73
CA GLY A 132 11.20 0.38 1.55
C GLY A 132 10.39 0.45 0.25
N ARG A 133 9.22 1.08 0.29
CA ARG A 133 8.30 1.25 -0.84
C ARG A 133 8.22 2.74 -1.20
N GLY A 134 7.92 3.02 -2.46
CA GLY A 134 7.79 4.39 -2.98
C GLY A 134 9.06 4.99 -3.57
N ALA A 135 10.21 4.31 -3.52
CA ALA A 135 11.51 4.86 -3.93
C ALA A 135 11.61 5.32 -5.41
N ARG A 136 10.73 4.84 -6.30
CA ARG A 136 10.74 5.20 -7.73
C ARG A 136 9.43 5.83 -8.21
N SER A 137 8.34 5.63 -7.47
CA SER A 137 7.01 6.12 -7.85
C SER A 137 6.16 6.32 -6.61
N GLY A 138 5.49 7.47 -6.57
CA GLY A 138 4.49 7.82 -5.56
C GLY A 138 3.10 7.25 -5.87
N ILE A 139 2.84 6.76 -7.10
CA ILE A 139 1.52 6.30 -7.55
C ILE A 139 0.87 5.31 -6.58
N GLY A 140 1.60 4.27 -6.16
CA GLY A 140 1.03 3.25 -5.27
C GLY A 140 0.59 3.80 -3.91
N ILE A 141 1.25 4.85 -3.42
CA ILE A 141 0.91 5.51 -2.16
C ILE A 141 -0.24 6.49 -2.39
N GLY A 142 -0.14 7.32 -3.42
CA GLY A 142 -1.16 8.31 -3.75
C GLY A 142 -2.52 7.68 -4.05
N VAL A 143 -2.57 6.56 -4.79
CA VAL A 143 -3.85 5.87 -5.10
C VAL A 143 -4.47 5.23 -3.86
N PHE A 144 -3.64 4.81 -2.90
CA PHE A 144 -4.11 4.28 -1.63
C PHE A 144 -4.79 5.38 -0.80
N GLU A 145 -4.24 6.59 -0.82
CA GLU A 145 -4.75 7.71 -0.02
C GLU A 145 -5.91 8.46 -0.68
N THR A 146 -5.89 8.63 -2.00
CA THR A 146 -6.78 9.57 -2.70
C THR A 146 -7.52 8.99 -3.90
N GLY A 147 -7.20 7.75 -4.31
CA GLY A 147 -7.71 7.15 -5.53
C GLY A 147 -7.45 7.99 -6.79
N GLY A 148 -8.26 7.76 -7.82
CA GLY A 148 -8.25 8.57 -9.05
C GLY A 148 -7.07 8.31 -9.99
N VAL A 149 -6.87 9.26 -10.89
CA VAL A 149 -5.78 9.33 -11.88
C VAL A 149 -4.69 10.24 -11.32
N LEU A 150 -3.46 9.74 -11.24
CA LEU A 150 -2.34 10.41 -10.59
C LEU A 150 -1.16 10.58 -11.52
N LEU A 151 -0.46 11.70 -11.33
CA LEU A 151 0.85 11.97 -11.88
C LEU A 151 1.80 12.27 -10.72
N ASP A 152 2.90 11.51 -10.61
CA ASP A 152 3.99 11.83 -9.69
C ASP A 152 5.14 12.55 -10.41
N GLY A 153 5.83 13.42 -9.68
CA GLY A 153 6.89 14.27 -10.21
C GLY A 153 8.27 13.62 -10.24
N GLY A 154 8.39 12.31 -9.96
CA GLY A 154 9.69 11.65 -9.83
C GLY A 154 10.56 12.18 -8.68
N ASN A 155 11.80 11.72 -8.66
CA ASN A 155 12.80 12.06 -7.66
C ASN A 155 13.76 13.14 -8.17
N PRO A 156 14.32 13.98 -7.29
CA PRO A 156 15.46 14.82 -7.64
C PRO A 156 16.62 13.97 -8.20
N VAL A 157 17.36 14.53 -9.15
CA VAL A 157 18.65 13.98 -9.58
C VAL A 157 19.71 14.57 -8.66
N GLU A 158 20.06 13.89 -7.57
CA GLU A 158 21.27 14.29 -6.81
C GLU A 158 22.51 13.65 -7.43
N GLU A 159 23.64 14.37 -7.44
CA GLU A 159 24.89 13.98 -8.09
C GLU A 159 25.50 12.67 -7.54
N ASN A 160 25.04 12.16 -6.40
CA ASN A 160 25.56 10.94 -5.77
C ASN A 160 24.53 9.88 -5.36
N ASP A 161 23.24 10.03 -5.69
CA ASP A 161 22.22 9.13 -5.12
C ASP A 161 21.78 8.00 -6.06
N ALA A 162 22.44 6.85 -5.86
CA ALA A 162 21.92 5.53 -6.21
C ALA A 162 20.68 5.13 -5.36
N LYS A 163 20.24 5.99 -4.44
CA LYS A 163 19.05 5.82 -3.62
C LYS A 163 18.15 7.03 -3.84
N GLY A 164 17.11 6.87 -4.67
CA GLY A 164 16.03 7.88 -4.73
C GLY A 164 15.63 8.26 -3.31
N GLY A 165 15.54 9.57 -3.04
CA GLY A 165 15.59 10.14 -1.69
C GLY A 165 14.62 9.53 -0.67
N ASP A 166 14.80 9.90 0.60
CA ASP A 166 14.06 9.36 1.75
C ASP A 166 12.53 9.54 1.67
N GLN A 167 12.02 10.31 0.71
CA GLN A 167 10.60 10.55 0.51
C GLN A 167 10.11 10.00 -0.83
N PRO A 168 8.90 9.43 -0.90
CA PRO A 168 8.27 9.10 -2.17
C PRO A 168 8.17 10.34 -3.08
N PRO A 169 8.23 10.16 -4.42
CA PRO A 169 7.94 11.23 -5.37
C PRO A 169 6.61 11.92 -5.04
N PRO A 170 6.55 13.27 -5.06
CA PRO A 170 5.32 13.99 -4.80
C PRO A 170 4.29 13.73 -5.90
N VAL A 171 3.02 13.59 -5.52
CA VAL A 171 1.91 13.63 -6.47
C VAL A 171 1.72 15.08 -6.88
N ILE A 172 1.95 15.38 -8.17
CA ILE A 172 1.86 16.74 -8.71
C ILE A 172 0.52 17.02 -9.38
N SER A 173 -0.23 15.97 -9.72
CA SER A 173 -1.60 16.10 -10.21
C SER A 173 -2.44 14.91 -9.79
N ARG A 174 -3.69 15.20 -9.41
CA ARG A 174 -4.73 14.20 -9.11
C ARG A 174 -6.02 14.63 -9.79
N LEU A 175 -6.52 13.77 -10.66
CA LEU A 175 -7.80 13.94 -11.35
C LEU A 175 -8.78 12.83 -10.95
N PRO A 176 -10.09 13.09 -10.87
CA PRO A 176 -11.07 12.01 -10.83
C PRO A 176 -11.00 11.22 -12.14
N PHE A 177 -11.22 9.90 -12.07
CA PHE A 177 -11.50 9.12 -13.26
C PHE A 177 -12.98 9.28 -13.61
N PRO A 178 -13.38 9.50 -14.88
CA PRO A 178 -14.78 9.71 -15.23
C PRO A 178 -15.67 8.52 -14.83
N ASP A 179 -16.82 8.80 -14.21
CA ASP A 179 -17.73 7.78 -13.67
C ASP A 179 -18.44 6.96 -14.75
N ASP A 180 -18.52 7.48 -15.98
CA ASP A 180 -19.08 6.83 -17.16
C ASP A 180 -18.07 5.93 -17.87
N TRP A 181 -16.77 6.02 -17.52
CA TRP A 181 -15.72 5.22 -18.14
C TRP A 181 -15.57 3.87 -17.45
N ARG A 182 -15.20 2.85 -18.23
CA ARG A 182 -14.96 1.49 -17.74
C ARG A 182 -13.59 1.04 -18.17
N ILE A 183 -12.91 0.31 -17.28
CA ILE A 183 -11.60 -0.30 -17.56
C ILE A 183 -11.82 -1.80 -17.68
N LEU A 184 -11.52 -2.34 -18.87
CA LEU A 184 -11.47 -3.78 -19.08
C LEU A 184 -10.03 -4.25 -18.85
N LEU A 185 -9.82 -5.08 -17.84
CA LEU A 185 -8.52 -5.73 -17.59
C LEU A 185 -8.55 -7.13 -18.18
N ILE A 186 -7.70 -7.35 -19.19
CA ILE A 186 -7.47 -8.68 -19.76
C ILE A 186 -6.16 -9.17 -19.16
N LEU A 187 -6.25 -10.23 -18.36
CA LEU A 187 -5.10 -10.86 -17.72
C LEU A 187 -4.75 -12.12 -18.50
N ASP A 188 -3.48 -12.24 -18.87
CA ASP A 188 -2.93 -13.49 -19.39
C ASP A 188 -2.53 -14.38 -18.20
N PRO A 189 -3.13 -15.58 -18.03
CA PRO A 189 -2.82 -16.46 -16.91
C PRO A 189 -1.37 -16.98 -16.90
N GLY A 190 -0.69 -16.94 -18.06
CA GLY A 190 0.57 -17.66 -18.26
C GLY A 190 0.37 -19.16 -18.44
#